data_AF-A0A8J4LQB8-F1
#
_entry.id   AF-A0A8J4LQB8-F1
#
_cell.length_a   1.000
_cell.length_b   1.000
_cell.length_c   1.000
_cell.angle_alpha   90.00
_cell.angle_beta   90.00
_cell.angle_gamma   90.00
#
_symmetry.space_group_name_H-M   'P 1'
#
loop_
_entity.id
_entity.type
_entity.pdbx_description
1 polymer ?
#
loop_
_entity_poly.entity_id
_entity_poly.type
_entity_poly.pdbx_seq_one_letter_code
_entity_poly.pdbx_strand_id
1 'polypeptide(L)'
;MSSRVMLLFCVLLLTSMIGQLPHAQGTGCSRPSGWCIHKGSVARNVDCDRDGALDWACSDNAGGRWAILSKNKCAADWSGGKPTSICPAAFGCSKPPGWCVHTGSVLKQLDCDGDGVLDLACSDNTGRRWAILSKNNCAEDWIGGKPVSICPNGFGCFRPAGWCVQKGSVARNVDCDGDGALDWACSDSNGGRWAILSKNGCAEDWIGGRPLSICPKGFGK
;
A
#
# COMPACT_ATOMS: atom_id res chain seq x y z
N MET A 1 -12.70 49.83 -58.04
CA MET A 1 -11.75 49.26 -57.06
C MET A 1 -12.46 49.26 -55.71
N SER A 2 -13.29 48.25 -55.47
CA SER A 2 -13.01 47.05 -54.66
C SER A 2 -13.25 47.29 -53.16
N SER A 3 -14.49 47.01 -52.75
CA SER A 3 -14.94 46.88 -51.36
C SER A 3 -14.32 45.66 -50.70
N ARG A 4 -13.56 45.83 -49.61
CA ARG A 4 -13.35 44.82 -48.55
C ARG A 4 -13.01 45.51 -47.24
N VAL A 5 -14.00 45.80 -46.40
CA VAL A 5 -13.79 46.02 -44.96
C VAL A 5 -14.04 44.68 -44.30
N MET A 6 -12.95 43.95 -44.08
CA MET A 6 -12.93 42.65 -43.43
C MET A 6 -12.82 42.87 -41.92
N LEU A 7 -13.76 42.26 -41.19
CA LEU A 7 -13.80 42.20 -39.73
C LEU A 7 -12.44 41.84 -39.12
N LEU A 8 -12.02 42.58 -38.10
CA LEU A 8 -11.15 42.04 -37.05
C LEU A 8 -11.70 42.46 -35.68
N PHE A 9 -12.55 41.60 -35.13
CA PHE A 9 -12.92 41.63 -33.71
C PHE A 9 -11.69 41.22 -32.89
N CYS A 10 -11.06 42.19 -32.24
CA CYS A 10 -10.05 41.96 -31.22
C CYS A 10 -10.78 41.61 -29.90
N VAL A 11 -11.15 40.34 -29.73
CA VAL A 11 -11.69 39.85 -28.47
C VAL A 11 -10.52 39.60 -27.51
N LEU A 12 -10.49 40.39 -26.44
CA LEU A 12 -9.72 40.14 -25.24
C LEU A 12 -10.02 38.74 -24.70
N LEU A 13 -9.08 37.80 -24.85
CA LEU A 13 -8.98 36.62 -24.00
C LEU A 13 -7.76 36.83 -23.11
N LEU A 14 -7.98 37.51 -21.98
CA LEU A 14 -7.12 37.42 -20.80
C LEU A 14 -7.15 35.96 -20.36
N THR A 15 -6.14 35.21 -20.80
CA THR A 15 -5.80 33.91 -20.27
C THR A 15 -5.48 34.08 -18.78
N SER A 16 -6.44 33.71 -17.93
CA SER A 16 -6.15 33.42 -16.52
C SER A 16 -5.35 32.12 -16.49
N MET A 17 -4.06 32.24 -16.79
CA MET A 17 -3.06 31.28 -16.40
C MET A 17 -2.95 31.39 -14.88
N ILE A 18 -3.82 30.67 -14.17
CA ILE A 18 -3.52 30.28 -12.80
C ILE A 18 -2.32 29.35 -12.95
N GLY A 19 -1.12 29.93 -12.94
CA GLY A 19 0.11 29.18 -12.89
C GLY A 19 0.01 28.26 -11.69
N GLN A 20 -0.13 26.96 -11.95
CA GLN A 20 0.19 25.94 -10.98
C GLN A 20 1.59 26.28 -10.48
N LEU A 21 1.64 26.75 -9.23
CA LEU A 21 2.88 27.00 -8.54
C LEU A 21 3.71 25.71 -8.63
N PRO A 22 5.01 25.83 -8.94
CA PRO A 22 5.87 24.68 -9.14
C PRO A 22 5.85 23.84 -7.87
N HIS A 23 5.54 22.55 -8.03
CA HIS A 23 5.64 21.54 -6.98
C HIS A 23 7.02 21.64 -6.34
N ALA A 24 7.07 22.18 -5.13
CA ALA A 24 8.31 22.29 -4.37
C ALA A 24 8.72 20.88 -3.94
N GLN A 25 9.58 20.26 -4.75
CA GLN A 25 10.28 19.04 -4.42
C GLN A 25 11.22 19.32 -3.23
N GLY A 26 10.75 19.03 -2.00
CA GLY A 26 11.54 19.15 -0.77
C GLY A 26 10.80 19.49 0.54
N THR A 27 9.46 19.55 0.57
CA THR A 27 8.65 20.19 1.65
C THR A 27 8.27 19.29 2.84
N GLY A 28 8.93 18.15 3.07
CA GLY A 28 8.56 17.26 4.17
C GLY A 28 9.16 17.65 5.52
N CYS A 29 8.52 17.24 6.62
CA CYS A 29 9.08 17.41 7.96
C CYS A 29 10.31 16.52 8.18
N SER A 30 11.27 17.01 8.98
CA SER A 30 12.36 16.18 9.49
C SER A 30 11.93 15.40 10.72
N ARG A 31 12.29 14.11 10.80
CA ARG A 31 12.03 13.29 11.99
C ARG A 31 13.00 13.66 13.12
N PRO A 32 12.52 14.10 14.29
CA PRO A 32 13.40 14.42 15.41
C PRO A 32 14.16 13.19 15.91
N SER A 33 15.39 13.39 16.38
CA SER A 33 16.15 12.33 17.06
C SER A 33 15.38 11.84 18.29
N GLY A 34 15.36 10.53 18.50
CA GLY A 34 14.63 9.91 19.62
C GLY A 34 13.11 9.81 19.45
N TRP A 35 12.55 10.35 18.35
CA TRP A 35 11.11 10.27 18.10
C TRP A 35 10.74 8.94 17.42
N CYS A 36 9.72 8.24 17.92
CA CYS A 36 9.21 6.96 17.39
C CYS A 36 10.26 5.84 17.30
N ILE A 37 11.08 5.66 18.34
CA ILE A 37 12.12 4.62 18.39
C ILE A 37 11.85 3.55 19.45
N HIS A 38 10.73 3.64 20.17
CA HIS A 38 10.41 2.73 21.26
C HIS A 38 9.95 1.37 20.76
N LYS A 39 9.96 0.37 21.65
CA LYS A 39 9.61 -1.00 21.28
C LYS A 39 8.17 -1.07 20.74
N GLY A 40 8.03 -1.61 19.54
CA GLY A 40 6.73 -1.77 18.87
C GLY A 40 6.21 -0.50 18.20
N SER A 41 7.01 0.57 18.12
CA SER A 41 6.65 1.77 17.36
C SER A 41 6.96 1.62 15.87
N VAL A 42 6.09 2.16 15.03
CA VAL A 42 6.22 2.20 13.57
C VAL A 42 6.10 3.65 13.12
N ALA A 43 7.16 4.15 12.48
CA ALA A 43 7.18 5.48 11.88
C ALA A 43 6.83 5.39 10.39
N ARG A 44 5.98 6.28 9.91
CA ARG A 44 5.61 6.43 8.51
C ARG A 44 5.85 7.88 8.07
N ASN A 45 6.46 8.06 6.91
CA ASN A 45 6.68 9.36 6.28
C ASN A 45 5.71 9.49 5.10
N VAL A 46 4.55 10.10 5.34
CA VAL A 46 3.40 10.09 4.43
C VAL A 46 2.70 11.44 4.50
N ASP A 47 2.06 11.86 3.42
CA ASP A 47 1.21 13.06 3.43
C ASP A 47 -0.09 12.75 4.19
N CYS A 48 -0.17 13.22 5.44
CA CYS A 48 -1.26 12.91 6.35
C CYS A 48 -2.51 13.73 6.05
N ASP A 49 -2.34 14.96 5.55
CA ASP A 49 -3.39 15.97 5.45
C ASP A 49 -3.60 16.53 4.03
N ARG A 50 -3.02 15.84 3.04
CA ARG A 50 -3.16 16.03 1.60
C ARG A 50 -2.73 17.42 1.13
N ASP A 51 -1.69 17.97 1.72
CA ASP A 51 -1.11 19.26 1.31
C ASP A 51 0.05 19.14 0.32
N GLY A 52 0.40 17.91 -0.07
CA GLY A 52 1.51 17.61 -0.97
C GLY A 52 2.89 17.63 -0.30
N ALA A 53 2.96 17.85 1.02
CA ALA A 53 4.17 17.67 1.81
C ALA A 53 4.11 16.35 2.60
N LEU A 54 5.29 15.79 2.89
CA LEU A 54 5.38 14.58 3.72
C LEU A 54 5.40 14.93 5.20
N ASP A 55 4.57 14.24 5.96
CA ASP A 55 4.47 14.32 7.41
C ASP A 55 5.07 13.09 8.08
N TRP A 56 5.40 13.22 9.36
CA TRP A 56 5.78 12.06 10.16
C TRP A 56 4.62 11.63 11.04
N ALA A 57 4.23 10.36 10.92
CA ALA A 57 3.31 9.70 11.82
C ALA A 57 3.98 8.54 12.54
N CYS A 58 3.67 8.37 13.81
CA CYS A 58 4.12 7.25 14.63
C CYS A 58 2.91 6.55 15.24
N SER A 59 2.87 5.23 15.14
CA SER A 59 1.93 4.41 15.90
C SER A 59 2.66 3.34 16.68
N ASP A 60 2.07 2.79 17.73
CA ASP A 60 2.63 1.63 18.44
C ASP A 60 1.58 0.57 18.80
N ASN A 61 2.07 -0.56 19.29
CA ASN A 61 1.23 -1.69 19.69
C ASN A 61 0.37 -1.43 20.95
N ALA A 62 0.62 -0.35 21.70
CA ALA A 62 -0.21 0.08 22.82
C ALA A 62 -1.35 1.02 22.37
N GLY A 63 -1.46 1.30 21.07
CA GLY A 63 -2.45 2.24 20.52
C GLY A 63 -2.01 3.70 20.58
N GLY A 64 -0.76 3.96 20.98
CA GLY A 64 -0.15 5.28 20.93
C GLY A 64 -0.07 5.77 19.49
N ARG A 65 -0.37 7.06 19.30
CA ARG A 65 -0.36 7.76 18.00
C ARG A 65 0.20 9.17 18.18
N TRP A 66 1.15 9.54 17.32
CA TRP A 66 1.80 10.85 17.28
C TRP A 66 1.93 11.32 15.83
N ALA A 67 1.82 12.63 15.59
CA ALA A 67 1.96 13.17 14.24
C ALA A 67 2.70 14.51 14.25
N ILE A 68 3.62 14.70 13.31
CA ILE A 68 4.33 15.95 13.04
C ILE A 68 3.91 16.38 11.64
N LEU A 69 3.08 17.42 11.57
CA LEU A 69 2.51 17.91 10.31
C LEU A 69 3.28 19.10 9.76
N SER A 70 3.50 19.11 8.45
CA SER A 70 4.04 20.20 7.63
C SER A 70 3.23 21.48 7.82
N LYS A 71 1.88 21.40 7.71
CA LYS A 71 0.96 22.51 7.96
C LYS A 71 1.08 23.11 9.36
N ASN A 72 1.51 22.32 10.34
CA ASN A 72 1.79 22.79 11.70
C ASN A 72 3.26 23.13 11.92
N LYS A 73 3.95 23.58 10.87
CA LYS A 73 5.35 24.04 10.90
C LYS A 73 6.31 22.99 11.46
N CYS A 74 6.02 21.70 11.23
CA CYS A 74 6.79 20.58 11.74
C CYS A 74 7.05 20.64 13.26
N ALA A 75 6.10 21.18 14.02
CA ALA A 75 6.19 21.18 15.47
C ALA A 75 6.26 19.74 15.99
N ALA A 76 7.37 19.42 16.66
CA ALA A 76 7.60 18.09 17.21
C ALA A 76 6.54 17.80 18.29
N ASP A 77 5.71 16.80 18.01
CA ASP A 77 4.67 16.34 18.92
C ASP A 77 5.14 15.11 19.68
N TRP A 78 5.28 15.27 21.00
CA TRP A 78 5.64 14.20 21.94
C TRP A 78 4.41 13.70 22.72
N SER A 79 3.25 14.34 22.52
CA SER A 79 2.00 13.97 23.18
C SER A 79 1.31 12.85 22.42
N GLY A 80 1.29 11.67 23.02
CA GLY A 80 0.58 10.52 22.44
C GLY A 80 -0.92 10.73 22.42
N GLY A 81 -1.62 9.91 21.63
CA GLY A 81 -3.09 9.83 21.64
C GLY A 81 -3.77 10.66 20.55
N LYS A 82 -3.07 10.97 19.45
CA LYS A 82 -3.72 11.63 18.30
C LYS A 82 -4.83 10.77 17.70
N PRO A 83 -5.95 11.38 17.23
CA PRO A 83 -7.02 10.64 16.58
C PRO A 83 -6.55 10.05 15.24
N THR A 84 -7.21 9.01 14.74
CA THR A 84 -6.88 8.40 13.43
C THR A 84 -7.00 9.42 12.29
N SER A 85 -7.95 10.34 12.41
CA SER A 85 -8.24 11.38 11.41
C SER A 85 -7.11 12.37 11.16
N ILE A 86 -6.14 12.50 12.07
CA ILE A 86 -5.01 13.43 11.84
C ILE A 86 -4.02 12.89 10.81
N CYS A 87 -3.95 11.56 10.67
CA CYS A 87 -3.14 10.90 9.65
C CYS A 87 -3.79 9.57 9.24
N PRO A 88 -4.87 9.62 8.42
CA PRO A 88 -5.58 8.42 8.00
C PRO A 88 -4.67 7.41 7.29
N ALA A 89 -3.72 7.91 6.49
CA ALA A 89 -2.72 7.13 5.76
C ALA A 89 -1.68 6.43 6.66
N ALA A 90 -1.63 6.75 7.95
CA ALA A 90 -0.72 6.10 8.91
C ALA A 90 -1.43 5.37 10.06
N PHE A 91 -2.66 5.75 10.38
CA PHE A 91 -3.39 5.21 11.54
C PHE A 91 -4.57 4.33 11.14
N GLY A 92 -5.35 4.73 10.13
CA GLY A 92 -6.45 3.95 9.57
C GLY A 92 -7.38 3.28 10.58
N CYS A 93 -7.77 2.03 10.29
CA CYS A 93 -8.62 1.24 11.17
C CYS A 93 -7.87 0.68 12.40
N SER A 94 -8.54 0.72 13.55
CA SER A 94 -8.06 0.09 14.78
C SER A 94 -8.27 -1.42 14.73
N LYS A 95 -7.24 -2.19 15.11
CA LYS A 95 -7.34 -3.66 15.16
C LYS A 95 -8.23 -4.10 16.32
N PRO A 96 -9.32 -4.85 16.08
CA PRO A 96 -10.15 -5.35 17.17
C PRO A 96 -9.35 -6.31 18.09
N PRO A 97 -9.64 -6.32 19.40
CA PRO A 97 -9.09 -7.32 20.33
C PRO A 97 -9.40 -8.74 19.83
N GLY A 98 -8.40 -9.63 19.83
CA GLY A 98 -8.59 -11.01 19.37
C GLY A 98 -8.68 -11.19 17.84
N TRP A 99 -8.71 -10.13 17.05
CA TRP A 99 -8.71 -10.25 15.59
C TRP A 99 -7.30 -10.46 15.04
N CYS A 100 -7.16 -11.41 14.12
CA CYS A 100 -5.89 -11.82 13.51
C CYS A 100 -4.79 -12.17 14.51
N VAL A 101 -5.10 -13.07 15.46
CA VAL A 101 -4.16 -13.53 16.50
C VAL A 101 -3.98 -15.05 16.53
N HIS A 102 -4.69 -15.79 15.68
CA HIS A 102 -4.61 -17.25 15.66
C HIS A 102 -3.28 -17.73 15.05
N THR A 103 -2.90 -18.96 15.37
CA THR A 103 -1.67 -19.57 14.87
C THR A 103 -1.62 -19.54 13.34
N GLY A 104 -0.51 -19.06 12.80
CA GLY A 104 -0.29 -18.93 11.36
C GLY A 104 -0.99 -17.74 10.71
N SER A 105 -1.66 -16.87 11.49
CA SER A 105 -2.21 -15.62 10.99
C SER A 105 -1.15 -14.54 10.79
N VAL A 106 -1.35 -13.72 9.76
CA VAL A 106 -0.51 -12.58 9.42
C VAL A 106 -1.41 -11.37 9.26
N LEU A 107 -1.19 -10.38 10.13
CA LEU A 107 -1.79 -9.06 10.03
C LEU A 107 -0.94 -8.16 9.14
N LYS A 108 -1.58 -7.46 8.23
CA LYS A 108 -1.01 -6.32 7.52
C LYS A 108 -1.92 -5.11 7.67
N GLN A 109 -1.29 -3.94 7.69
CA GLN A 109 -1.97 -2.66 7.73
C GLN A 109 -1.47 -1.82 6.55
N LEU A 110 -2.33 -1.65 5.55
CA LEU A 110 -2.04 -1.03 4.26
C LEU A 110 -3.33 -0.47 3.67
N ASP A 111 -3.23 0.44 2.70
CA ASP A 111 -4.37 0.87 1.91
C ASP A 111 -4.72 -0.23 0.89
N CYS A 112 -5.84 -0.91 1.10
CA CYS A 112 -6.27 -2.05 0.31
C CYS A 112 -7.08 -1.64 -0.92
N ASP A 113 -7.81 -0.51 -0.86
CA ASP A 113 -8.79 -0.10 -1.87
C ASP A 113 -8.48 1.25 -2.54
N GLY A 114 -7.36 1.87 -2.20
CA GLY A 114 -6.82 3.07 -2.82
C GLY A 114 -7.48 4.36 -2.33
N ASP A 115 -8.15 4.36 -1.18
CA ASP A 115 -8.81 5.55 -0.63
C ASP A 115 -7.88 6.49 0.15
N GLY A 116 -6.61 6.09 0.32
CA GLY A 116 -5.59 6.82 1.05
C GLY A 116 -5.68 6.67 2.58
N VAL A 117 -6.44 5.69 3.08
CA VAL A 117 -6.58 5.36 4.50
C VAL A 117 -6.09 3.93 4.73
N LEU A 118 -5.43 3.65 5.87
CA LEU A 118 -5.01 2.29 6.14
C LEU A 118 -6.19 1.38 6.54
N ASP A 119 -6.24 0.22 5.90
CA ASP A 119 -7.11 -0.89 6.23
C ASP A 119 -6.38 -1.94 7.07
N LEU A 120 -7.12 -2.95 7.51
CA LEU A 120 -6.54 -4.15 8.10
C LEU A 120 -6.83 -5.36 7.22
N ALA A 121 -5.77 -6.06 6.86
CA ALA A 121 -5.83 -7.32 6.14
C ALA A 121 -5.27 -8.42 7.03
N CYS A 122 -6.04 -9.48 7.24
CA CYS A 122 -5.57 -10.70 7.89
C CYS A 122 -5.61 -11.85 6.90
N SER A 123 -4.56 -12.65 6.88
CA SER A 123 -4.52 -13.94 6.18
C SER A 123 -3.97 -15.01 7.08
N ASP A 124 -4.18 -16.29 6.76
CA ASP A 124 -3.51 -17.38 7.45
C ASP A 124 -2.92 -18.43 6.50
N ASN A 125 -2.15 -19.35 7.07
CA ASN A 125 -1.50 -20.44 6.35
C ASN A 125 -2.46 -21.51 5.78
N THR A 126 -3.77 -21.36 5.99
CA THR A 126 -4.81 -22.19 5.36
C THR A 126 -5.48 -21.48 4.18
N GLY A 127 -5.05 -20.25 3.85
CA GLY A 127 -5.60 -19.44 2.76
C GLY A 127 -6.86 -18.65 3.15
N ARG A 128 -7.28 -18.67 4.43
CA ARG A 128 -8.39 -17.84 4.90
C ARG A 128 -7.94 -16.39 4.99
N ARG A 129 -8.87 -15.49 4.69
CA ARG A 129 -8.64 -14.04 4.57
C ARG A 129 -9.79 -13.26 5.19
N TRP A 130 -9.46 -12.18 5.87
CA TRP A 130 -10.39 -11.23 6.50
C TRP A 130 -9.91 -9.80 6.22
N ALA A 131 -10.83 -8.87 6.06
CA ALA A 131 -10.50 -7.47 5.81
C ALA A 131 -11.43 -6.54 6.57
N ILE A 132 -10.85 -5.53 7.23
CA ILE A 132 -11.58 -4.41 7.81
C ILE A 132 -11.19 -3.18 7.01
N LEU A 133 -12.14 -2.65 6.23
CA LEU A 133 -11.93 -1.52 5.33
C LEU A 133 -12.38 -0.20 5.96
N SER A 134 -11.56 0.84 5.82
CA SER A 134 -11.84 2.24 6.18
C SER A 134 -13.12 2.74 5.51
N LYS A 135 -13.28 2.46 4.22
CA LYS A 135 -14.43 2.82 3.40
C LYS A 135 -15.74 2.20 3.88
N ASN A 136 -15.64 1.10 4.63
CA ASN A 136 -16.77 0.46 5.33
C ASN A 136 -16.84 0.86 6.81
N ASN A 137 -16.36 2.06 7.15
CA ASN A 137 -16.32 2.61 8.51
C ASN A 137 -15.60 1.71 9.52
N CYS A 138 -14.57 0.98 9.07
CA CYS A 138 -13.84 0.02 9.90
C CYS A 138 -14.76 -1.02 10.57
N ALA A 139 -15.85 -1.40 9.92
CA ALA A 139 -16.75 -2.43 10.43
C ALA A 139 -15.98 -3.74 10.66
N GLU A 140 -16.16 -4.34 11.84
CA GLU A 140 -15.49 -5.59 12.18
C GLU A 140 -15.91 -6.72 11.25
N ASP A 141 -14.93 -7.51 10.82
CA ASP A 141 -15.13 -8.64 9.93
C ASP A 141 -14.58 -9.93 10.56
N TRP A 142 -15.48 -10.72 11.15
CA TRP A 142 -15.14 -12.00 11.77
C TRP A 142 -15.31 -13.19 10.81
N ILE A 143 -15.87 -12.95 9.61
CA ILE A 143 -16.20 -13.99 8.64
C ILE A 143 -15.09 -14.09 7.59
N GLY A 144 -14.33 -15.18 7.67
CA GLY A 144 -13.25 -15.45 6.73
C GLY A 144 -13.74 -15.74 5.32
N GLY A 145 -12.80 -15.75 4.36
CA GLY A 145 -13.07 -16.12 2.97
C GLY A 145 -13.15 -14.93 2.02
N LYS A 146 -12.56 -13.77 2.38
CA LYS A 146 -12.49 -12.64 1.45
C LYS A 146 -11.65 -12.96 0.21
N PRO A 147 -12.02 -12.46 -0.98
CA PRO A 147 -11.24 -12.64 -2.20
C PRO A 147 -9.93 -11.84 -2.13
N VAL A 148 -8.93 -12.17 -2.98
CA VAL A 148 -7.67 -11.40 -3.08
C VAL A 148 -7.96 -9.94 -3.41
N SER A 149 -8.93 -9.71 -4.28
CA SER A 149 -9.27 -8.41 -4.84
C SER A 149 -9.70 -7.35 -3.82
N ILE A 150 -10.14 -7.75 -2.61
CA ILE A 150 -10.50 -6.76 -1.58
C ILE A 150 -9.27 -6.10 -0.96
N CYS A 151 -8.12 -6.80 -0.97
CA CYS A 151 -6.85 -6.27 -0.50
C CYS A 151 -5.69 -6.95 -1.22
N PRO A 152 -5.45 -6.59 -2.50
CA PRO A 152 -4.50 -7.30 -3.36
C PRO A 152 -3.10 -7.37 -2.73
N ASN A 153 -2.61 -6.25 -2.21
CA ASN A 153 -1.27 -6.11 -1.63
C ASN A 153 -1.20 -6.72 -0.21
N GLY A 154 -2.36 -6.87 0.44
CA GLY A 154 -2.48 -7.45 1.77
C GLY A 154 -2.49 -8.97 1.72
N PHE A 155 -3.26 -9.52 0.80
CA PHE A 155 -3.44 -10.97 0.69
C PHE A 155 -2.46 -11.60 -0.29
N GLY A 156 -2.25 -11.01 -1.46
CA GLY A 156 -1.56 -11.65 -2.58
C GLY A 156 -2.11 -13.05 -2.88
N CYS A 157 -1.30 -13.86 -3.56
CA CYS A 157 -1.57 -15.27 -3.71
C CYS A 157 -1.10 -16.10 -2.52
N PHE A 158 -1.87 -17.12 -2.19
CA PHE A 158 -1.44 -18.17 -1.28
C PHE A 158 -0.41 -19.07 -1.97
N ARG A 159 0.60 -19.54 -1.21
CA ARG A 159 1.54 -20.56 -1.68
C ARG A 159 1.01 -21.94 -1.29
N PRO A 160 0.62 -22.80 -2.26
CA PRO A 160 0.15 -24.15 -1.95
C PRO A 160 1.16 -24.96 -1.15
N ALA A 161 0.67 -25.82 -0.26
CA ALA A 161 1.53 -26.73 0.49
C ALA A 161 2.31 -27.63 -0.49
N GLY A 162 3.61 -27.78 -0.26
CA GLY A 162 4.48 -28.56 -1.17
C GLY A 162 4.90 -27.83 -2.46
N TRP A 163 4.39 -26.62 -2.74
CA TRP A 163 4.84 -25.85 -3.89
C TRP A 163 6.19 -25.19 -3.63
N CYS A 164 7.17 -25.33 -4.53
CA CYS A 164 8.52 -24.77 -4.39
C CYS A 164 9.30 -25.23 -3.14
N VAL A 165 9.21 -26.51 -2.78
CA VAL A 165 9.91 -27.09 -1.60
C VAL A 165 11.10 -27.99 -1.98
N GLN A 166 11.38 -28.09 -3.28
CA GLN A 166 12.38 -29.00 -3.81
C GLN A 166 13.79 -28.51 -3.42
N LYS A 167 14.76 -29.44 -3.35
CA LYS A 167 16.14 -29.05 -3.04
C LYS A 167 16.68 -28.10 -4.11
N GLY A 168 17.14 -26.93 -3.68
CA GLY A 168 17.63 -25.89 -4.60
C GLY A 168 16.55 -25.00 -5.19
N SER A 169 15.28 -25.16 -4.78
CA SER A 169 14.22 -24.23 -5.18
C SER A 169 14.18 -22.98 -4.29
N VAL A 170 13.97 -21.83 -4.92
CA VAL A 170 13.85 -20.51 -4.29
C VAL A 170 12.46 -19.96 -4.59
N ALA A 171 11.69 -19.74 -3.54
CA ALA A 171 10.39 -19.09 -3.61
C ALA A 171 10.53 -17.58 -3.32
N ARG A 172 9.92 -16.74 -4.14
CA ARG A 172 9.82 -15.28 -3.93
C ARG A 172 8.35 -14.86 -3.96
N ASN A 173 7.96 -14.00 -3.03
CA ASN A 173 6.63 -13.40 -2.99
C ASN A 173 6.74 -11.92 -3.39
N VAL A 174 6.45 -11.64 -4.66
CA VAL A 174 6.72 -10.34 -5.29
C VAL A 174 5.64 -10.05 -6.31
N ASP A 175 5.37 -8.78 -6.58
CA ASP A 175 4.52 -8.34 -7.68
C ASP A 175 5.26 -8.56 -9.02
N CYS A 176 4.88 -9.65 -9.70
CA CYS A 176 5.48 -10.15 -10.92
C CYS A 176 4.99 -9.40 -12.16
N ASP A 177 3.71 -9.01 -12.19
CA ASP A 177 3.05 -8.49 -13.39
C ASP A 177 2.58 -7.03 -13.30
N GLY A 178 2.90 -6.36 -12.19
CA GLY A 178 2.67 -4.94 -11.97
C GLY A 178 1.23 -4.60 -11.59
N ASP A 179 0.42 -5.58 -11.18
CA ASP A 179 -0.96 -5.35 -10.73
C ASP A 179 -1.05 -4.84 -9.28
N GLY A 180 0.09 -4.76 -8.60
CA GLY A 180 0.24 -4.33 -7.21
C GLY A 180 0.10 -5.47 -6.20
N ALA A 181 -0.59 -6.56 -6.55
CA ALA A 181 -0.72 -7.72 -5.69
C ALA A 181 0.59 -8.55 -5.66
N LEU A 182 0.78 -9.27 -4.56
CA LEU A 182 1.93 -10.16 -4.42
C LEU A 182 1.63 -11.52 -5.06
N ASP A 183 2.49 -11.91 -5.99
CA ASP A 183 2.48 -13.22 -6.64
C ASP A 183 3.45 -14.18 -5.96
N TRP A 184 3.39 -15.46 -6.30
CA TRP A 184 4.45 -16.41 -5.97
C TRP A 184 5.24 -16.78 -7.21
N ALA A 185 6.56 -16.61 -7.14
CA ALA A 185 7.51 -17.11 -8.12
C ALA A 185 8.37 -18.20 -7.49
N CYS A 186 8.57 -19.30 -8.21
CA CYS A 186 9.50 -20.35 -7.84
C CYS A 186 10.52 -20.53 -8.95
N SER A 187 11.80 -20.61 -8.58
CA SER A 187 12.86 -21.05 -9.47
C SER A 187 13.63 -22.19 -8.84
N ASP A 188 14.21 -23.09 -9.61
CA ASP A 188 15.10 -24.13 -9.10
C ASP A 188 16.51 -24.07 -9.74
N SER A 189 17.42 -24.87 -9.21
CA SER A 189 18.79 -24.98 -9.71
C SER A 189 18.91 -25.63 -11.10
N ASN A 190 17.85 -26.27 -11.59
CA ASN A 190 17.79 -26.91 -12.90
C ASN A 190 17.18 -25.97 -13.97
N GLY A 191 16.86 -24.72 -13.61
CA GLY A 191 16.25 -23.73 -14.51
C GLY A 191 14.73 -23.82 -14.61
N GLY A 192 14.10 -24.69 -13.81
CA GLY A 192 12.67 -24.75 -13.61
C GLY A 192 12.14 -23.44 -13.04
N ARG A 193 11.01 -22.98 -13.57
CA ARG A 193 10.34 -21.72 -13.21
C ARG A 193 8.83 -21.91 -13.20
N TRP A 194 8.19 -21.44 -12.14
CA TRP A 194 6.74 -21.49 -11.90
C TRP A 194 6.26 -20.15 -11.32
N ALA A 195 5.03 -19.76 -11.64
CA ALA A 195 4.44 -18.53 -11.13
C ALA A 195 2.94 -18.66 -10.85
N ILE A 196 2.51 -18.30 -9.65
CA ILE A 196 1.11 -18.17 -9.26
C ILE A 196 0.78 -16.68 -9.26
N LEU A 197 0.00 -16.24 -10.25
CA LEU A 197 -0.29 -14.81 -10.47
C LEU A 197 -1.66 -14.41 -9.90
N SER A 198 -1.73 -13.28 -9.20
CA SER A 198 -2.95 -12.66 -8.68
C SER A 198 -3.91 -12.27 -9.78
N LYS A 199 -3.38 -11.70 -10.87
CA LYS A 199 -4.15 -11.35 -12.07
C LYS A 199 -4.83 -12.54 -12.74
N ASN A 200 -4.27 -13.74 -12.54
CA ASN A 200 -4.85 -15.01 -12.99
C ASN A 200 -5.65 -15.71 -11.88
N GLY A 201 -6.13 -14.94 -10.89
CA GLY A 201 -6.97 -15.45 -9.81
C GLY A 201 -6.23 -16.39 -8.85
N CYS A 202 -4.90 -16.34 -8.80
CA CYS A 202 -4.06 -17.26 -8.01
C CYS A 202 -4.27 -18.74 -8.37
N ALA A 203 -4.53 -19.03 -9.64
CA ALA A 203 -4.58 -20.40 -10.12
C ALA A 203 -3.26 -21.13 -9.82
N GLU A 204 -3.37 -22.36 -9.32
CA GLU A 204 -2.20 -23.17 -9.01
C GLU A 204 -1.38 -23.46 -10.29
N ASP A 205 -0.08 -23.22 -10.23
CA ASP A 205 0.84 -23.44 -11.34
C ASP A 205 1.85 -24.53 -10.99
N TRP A 206 1.53 -25.77 -11.37
CA TRP A 206 2.42 -26.93 -11.16
C TRP A 206 3.29 -27.25 -12.37
N ILE A 207 3.05 -26.59 -13.51
CA ILE A 207 3.76 -26.85 -14.77
C ILE A 207 4.94 -25.88 -14.90
N GLY A 208 6.16 -26.43 -14.96
CA GLY A 208 7.37 -25.64 -15.07
C GLY A 208 7.60 -25.06 -16.47
N GLY A 209 8.60 -24.19 -16.57
CA GLY A 209 9.05 -23.62 -17.85
C GLY A 209 8.52 -22.22 -18.13
N ARG A 210 8.02 -21.53 -17.10
CA ARG A 210 7.61 -20.12 -17.22
C ARG A 210 8.78 -19.25 -17.69
N PRO A 211 8.57 -18.31 -18.63
CA PRO A 211 9.63 -17.41 -19.11
C PRO A 211 10.06 -16.42 -18.02
N LEU A 212 11.27 -15.84 -18.13
CA LEU A 212 11.72 -14.82 -17.17
C LEU A 212 10.77 -13.60 -17.11
N SER A 213 10.15 -13.28 -18.24
CA SER A 213 9.26 -12.13 -18.39
C SER A 213 7.98 -12.23 -17.58
N ILE A 214 7.53 -13.43 -17.18
CA ILE A 214 6.30 -13.54 -16.39
C ILE A 214 6.50 -13.08 -14.94
N CYS A 215 7.73 -13.15 -14.42
CA CYS A 215 8.07 -12.61 -13.13
C CYS A 215 9.52 -12.12 -13.09
N PRO A 216 9.81 -10.94 -13.68
CA PRO A 216 11.17 -10.43 -13.79
C PRO A 216 11.83 -10.25 -12.41
N LYS A 217 11.07 -9.76 -11.42
CA LYS A 217 11.54 -9.58 -10.03
C LYS A 217 11.69 -10.90 -9.26
N GLY A 218 10.91 -11.91 -9.63
CA GLY A 218 10.89 -13.22 -8.97
C GLY A 218 11.95 -14.18 -9.49
N PHE A 219 12.35 -14.05 -10.76
CA PHE A 219 13.34 -14.92 -11.39
C PHE A 219 14.69 -14.23 -11.65
N GLY A 220 14.75 -12.89 -11.53
CA GLY A 220 16.00 -12.15 -11.58
C GLY A 220 16.90 -12.53 -10.40
N LYS A 221 18.21 -12.67 -10.65
CA LYS A 221 19.20 -12.89 -9.59
C LYS A 221 19.22 -11.69 -8.67
#